data_AF-A0A7S2EFB3-F1
#
_entry.id   AF-A0A7S2EFB3-F1
#
_cell.length_a   1.000
_cell.length_b   1.000
_cell.length_c   1.000
_cell.angle_alpha   90.00
_cell.angle_beta   90.00
_cell.angle_gamma   90.00
#
_symmetry.space_group_name_H-M   'P 1'
#
loop_
_entity.id
_entity.type
_entity.pdbx_description
1 polymer ?
#
loop_
_entity_poly.entity_id
_entity_poly.type
_entity_poly.pdbx_seq_one_letter_code
_entity_poly.pdbx_strand_id
1 'polypeptide(L)'
;GSWHPETGGLHEAFGDITAILTMISQMDQCEAIICHSKGDLHAKTYFSAVAEEFGYALYGRTQGLRNADNDLTMSQVTEEVHDISQVFTGAFYDILADIFEDYCCPEKYDAAETLFRIGKHITSLLLQALLKGPSSNATFSDIAKLMISLEPKKKWKDMIRRQFSVRGVVGKGAKKVKAPVDLVWGGCHCS
;
A
#
# COMPACT_ATOMS: atom_id res chain seq x y z
N GLY A 1 -16.83 -20.74 9.63
CA GLY A 1 -16.34 -19.75 10.59
C GLY A 1 -16.51 -18.40 9.96
N SER A 2 -17.05 -17.42 10.68
CA SER A 2 -17.16 -16.04 10.18
C SER A 2 -15.76 -15.52 9.84
N TRP A 3 -15.61 -14.92 8.67
CA TRP A 3 -14.37 -14.28 8.23
C TRP A 3 -14.02 -13.15 9.20
N HIS A 4 -12.73 -12.98 9.50
CA HIS A 4 -12.27 -11.83 10.29
C HIS A 4 -12.58 -10.53 9.52
N PRO A 5 -13.15 -9.48 10.13
CA PRO A 5 -13.47 -8.22 9.45
C PRO A 5 -12.28 -7.64 8.66
N GLU A 6 -11.06 -7.74 9.21
CA GLU A 6 -9.83 -7.32 8.51
C GLU A 6 -9.54 -8.10 7.22
N THR A 7 -10.03 -9.33 7.04
CA THR A 7 -9.88 -10.07 5.78
C THR A 7 -10.76 -9.49 4.67
N GLY A 8 -11.94 -8.99 5.02
CA GLY A 8 -12.78 -8.20 4.11
C GLY A 8 -12.17 -6.84 3.84
N GLY A 9 -11.75 -6.13 4.90
CA GLY A 9 -11.05 -4.84 4.77
C GLY A 9 -9.74 -4.93 3.96
N LEU A 10 -9.03 -6.06 4.00
CA LEU A 10 -7.84 -6.30 3.18
C LEU A 10 -8.18 -6.46 1.69
N HIS A 11 -9.29 -7.12 1.36
CA HIS A 11 -9.75 -7.21 -0.03
C HIS A 11 -10.10 -5.83 -0.59
N GLU A 12 -10.71 -4.97 0.22
CA GLU A 12 -11.07 -3.62 -0.19
C GLU A 12 -9.84 -2.71 -0.30
N ALA A 13 -8.95 -2.74 0.70
CA ALA A 13 -7.69 -2.01 0.64
C ALA A 13 -6.82 -2.47 -0.54
N PHE A 14 -6.88 -3.76 -0.90
CA PHE A 14 -6.20 -4.26 -2.10
C PHE A 14 -6.77 -3.65 -3.38
N GLY A 15 -8.09 -3.43 -3.47
CA GLY A 15 -8.70 -2.72 -4.59
C GLY A 15 -8.18 -1.30 -4.73
N ASP A 16 -8.21 -0.53 -3.63
CA ASP A 16 -7.73 0.85 -3.60
C ASP A 16 -6.23 0.94 -3.93
N ILE A 17 -5.41 0.09 -3.30
CA ILE A 17 -3.97 0.05 -3.56
C ILE A 17 -3.71 -0.36 -5.01
N THR A 18 -4.43 -1.32 -5.57
CA THR A 18 -4.27 -1.70 -6.98
C THR A 18 -4.57 -0.53 -7.90
N ALA A 19 -5.55 0.30 -7.58
CA ALA A 19 -5.83 1.51 -8.33
C ALA A 19 -4.69 2.54 -8.24
N ILE A 20 -4.15 2.79 -7.02
CA ILE A 20 -2.95 3.64 -6.82
C ILE A 20 -1.78 3.11 -7.68
N LEU A 21 -1.53 1.82 -7.60
CA LEU A 21 -0.40 1.18 -8.27
C LEU A 21 -0.55 1.17 -9.79
N THR A 22 -1.78 1.04 -10.30
CA THR A 22 -2.08 1.13 -11.73
C THR A 22 -1.81 2.54 -12.23
N MET A 23 -2.26 3.56 -11.50
CA MET A 23 -2.01 4.96 -11.84
C MET A 23 -0.50 5.26 -11.88
N ILE A 24 0.27 4.94 -10.83
CA ILE A 24 1.72 5.20 -10.82
C ILE A 24 2.53 4.24 -11.71
N SER A 25 1.90 3.25 -12.34
CA SER A 25 2.53 2.40 -13.36
C SER A 25 2.53 3.06 -14.76
N GLN A 26 1.89 4.22 -14.89
CA GLN A 26 1.85 5.02 -16.11
C GLN A 26 2.75 6.25 -15.92
N MET A 27 3.76 6.42 -16.79
CA MET A 27 4.77 7.48 -16.60
C MET A 27 4.17 8.88 -16.73
N ASP A 28 3.24 9.08 -17.66
CA ASP A 28 2.47 10.31 -17.84
C ASP A 28 1.65 10.68 -16.59
N GLN A 29 1.12 9.68 -15.88
CA GLN A 29 0.43 9.91 -14.61
C GLN A 29 1.42 10.26 -13.51
N CYS A 30 2.60 9.65 -13.47
CA CYS A 30 3.67 10.06 -12.55
C CYS A 30 4.09 11.53 -12.79
N GLU A 31 4.27 11.94 -14.05
CA GLU A 31 4.56 13.33 -14.42
C GLU A 31 3.45 14.28 -13.96
N ALA A 32 2.19 13.90 -14.19
CA ALA A 32 1.05 14.68 -13.74
C ALA A 32 1.03 14.82 -12.21
N ILE A 33 1.23 13.72 -11.46
CA ILE A 33 1.26 13.74 -9.99
C ILE A 33 2.37 14.67 -9.51
N ILE A 34 3.60 14.54 -10.02
CA ILE A 34 4.75 15.36 -9.61
C ILE A 34 4.56 16.83 -9.94
N CYS A 35 4.06 17.15 -11.14
CA CYS A 35 3.83 18.53 -11.58
C CYS A 35 2.88 19.27 -10.63
N HIS A 36 1.78 18.61 -10.25
CA HIS A 36 0.75 19.24 -9.43
C HIS A 36 1.06 19.20 -7.94
N SER A 37 1.70 18.12 -7.45
CA SER A 37 2.16 18.02 -6.06
C SER A 37 3.42 18.86 -5.80
N LYS A 38 4.07 19.37 -6.86
CA LYS A 38 5.38 20.01 -6.82
C LYS A 38 6.45 19.12 -6.18
N GLY A 39 6.30 17.80 -6.34
CA GLY A 39 7.18 16.80 -5.74
C GLY A 39 6.94 16.53 -4.25
N ASP A 40 5.91 17.12 -3.64
CA ASP A 40 5.52 16.80 -2.27
C ASP A 40 4.31 15.86 -2.26
N LEU A 41 4.56 14.55 -2.13
CA LEU A 41 3.48 13.55 -2.07
C LEU A 41 2.70 13.58 -0.75
N HIS A 42 3.21 14.28 0.28
CA HIS A 42 2.45 14.57 1.49
C HIS A 42 1.57 15.82 1.34
N ALA A 43 1.66 16.58 0.24
CA ALA A 43 0.68 17.58 -0.14
C ALA A 43 -0.55 16.91 -0.77
N LYS A 44 -1.34 16.23 0.07
CA LYS A 44 -2.36 15.22 -0.30
C LYS A 44 -3.57 15.74 -1.12
N THR A 45 -3.68 17.05 -1.35
CA THR A 45 -4.85 17.66 -2.03
C THR A 45 -5.02 17.29 -3.50
N TYR A 46 -3.94 17.03 -4.24
CA TYR A 46 -4.03 16.71 -5.67
C TYR A 46 -4.11 15.22 -5.97
N PHE A 47 -3.37 14.39 -5.23
CA PHE A 47 -3.42 12.94 -5.41
C PHE A 47 -4.84 12.42 -5.17
N SER A 48 -5.51 12.91 -4.13
CA SER A 48 -6.92 12.59 -3.84
C SER A 48 -7.87 12.95 -5.00
N ALA A 49 -7.62 14.03 -5.74
CA ALA A 49 -8.46 14.47 -6.85
C ALA A 49 -8.26 13.62 -8.11
N VAL A 50 -7.00 13.36 -8.50
CA VAL A 50 -6.71 12.47 -9.66
C VAL A 50 -7.21 11.06 -9.39
N ALA A 51 -7.03 10.62 -8.15
CA ALA A 51 -7.41 9.29 -7.77
C ALA A 51 -8.96 9.18 -7.63
N GLU A 52 -9.68 10.25 -7.30
CA GLU A 52 -11.15 10.31 -7.42
C GLU A 52 -11.63 10.11 -8.88
N GLU A 53 -11.02 10.80 -9.84
CA GLU A 53 -11.35 10.65 -11.27
C GLU A 53 -11.01 9.24 -11.80
N PHE A 54 -9.88 8.69 -11.38
CA PHE A 54 -9.45 7.34 -11.75
C PHE A 54 -10.35 6.25 -11.16
N GLY A 55 -10.71 6.37 -9.88
CA GLY A 55 -11.64 5.47 -9.20
C GLY A 55 -13.04 5.52 -9.80
N TYR A 56 -13.50 6.72 -10.18
CA TYR A 56 -14.75 6.90 -10.91
C TYR A 56 -14.70 6.22 -12.29
N ALA A 57 -13.59 6.36 -13.02
CA ALA A 57 -13.42 5.75 -14.34
C ALA A 57 -13.37 4.21 -14.29
N LEU A 58 -12.73 3.62 -13.28
CA LEU A 58 -12.60 2.16 -13.16
C LEU A 58 -13.80 1.48 -12.50
N TYR A 59 -14.40 2.12 -11.50
CA TYR A 59 -15.37 1.47 -10.60
C TYR A 59 -16.72 2.19 -10.51
N GLY A 60 -16.89 3.33 -11.19
CA GLY A 60 -18.12 4.13 -11.15
C GLY A 60 -18.44 4.68 -9.75
N ARG A 61 -17.44 4.73 -8.86
CA ARG A 61 -17.56 5.17 -7.46
C ARG A 61 -16.37 6.06 -7.09
N THR A 62 -16.66 7.13 -6.36
CA THR A 62 -15.68 8.17 -6.00
C THR A 62 -14.97 7.95 -4.66
N GLN A 63 -15.31 6.89 -3.92
CA GLN A 63 -14.93 6.78 -2.50
C GLN A 63 -13.52 6.19 -2.26
N GLY A 64 -13.03 5.26 -3.08
CA GLY A 64 -11.88 4.42 -2.73
C GLY A 64 -10.56 5.18 -2.56
N LEU A 65 -10.22 6.05 -3.51
CA LEU A 65 -8.90 6.68 -3.49
C LEU A 65 -8.82 7.96 -2.65
N ARG A 66 -9.95 8.64 -2.42
CA ARG A 66 -10.07 9.71 -1.42
C ARG A 66 -9.80 9.19 -0.01
N ASN A 67 -10.16 7.94 0.25
CA ASN A 67 -9.87 7.27 1.50
C ASN A 67 -8.38 6.93 1.67
N ALA A 68 -7.51 7.09 0.67
CA ALA A 68 -6.05 6.95 0.88
C ALA A 68 -5.46 8.17 1.59
N ASP A 69 -6.13 9.32 1.50
CA ASP A 69 -5.76 10.58 2.14
C ASP A 69 -6.42 10.68 3.52
N ASN A 70 -5.87 9.92 4.47
CA ASN A 70 -6.35 9.89 5.83
C ASN A 70 -5.23 9.59 6.83
N ASP A 71 -5.43 10.04 8.06
CA ASP A 71 -4.61 9.70 9.22
C ASP A 71 -5.40 8.84 10.23
N LEU A 72 -6.39 8.08 9.73
CA LEU A 72 -7.20 7.18 10.54
C LEU A 72 -6.34 6.08 11.14
N THR A 73 -6.65 5.76 12.38
CA THR A 73 -6.04 4.66 13.13
C THR A 73 -7.09 3.56 13.33
N MET A 74 -6.63 2.34 13.62
CA MET A 74 -7.51 1.22 13.99
C MET A 74 -8.43 1.53 15.19
N SER A 75 -8.09 2.52 16.02
CA SER A 75 -8.94 2.95 17.15
C SER A 75 -10.06 3.94 16.78
N GLN A 76 -10.04 4.49 15.57
CA GLN A 76 -10.98 5.52 15.11
C GLN A 76 -12.03 4.99 14.11
N VAL A 77 -11.87 3.75 13.64
CA VAL A 77 -12.71 3.13 12.61
C VAL A 77 -13.66 2.11 13.22
N THR A 78 -14.81 1.91 12.58
CA THR A 78 -15.77 0.88 12.98
C THR A 78 -15.29 -0.51 12.55
N GLU A 79 -16.06 -1.56 12.86
CA GLU A 79 -15.78 -2.91 12.36
C GLU A 79 -16.18 -3.10 10.88
N GLU A 80 -16.74 -2.07 10.23
CA GLU A 80 -17.07 -2.09 8.81
C GLU A 80 -15.79 -2.22 7.97
N VAL A 81 -15.85 -3.16 7.01
CA VAL A 81 -14.72 -3.48 6.12
C VAL A 81 -14.18 -2.26 5.39
N HIS A 82 -15.09 -1.35 5.00
CA HIS A 82 -14.77 -0.09 4.34
C HIS A 82 -13.92 0.81 5.23
N ASP A 83 -14.31 1.03 6.48
CA ASP A 83 -13.60 1.93 7.39
C ASP A 83 -12.22 1.35 7.77
N ILE A 84 -12.18 0.04 8.01
CA ILE A 84 -10.95 -0.70 8.29
C ILE A 84 -9.97 -0.58 7.10
N SER A 85 -10.45 -0.73 5.87
CA SER A 85 -9.60 -0.66 4.66
C SER A 85 -8.85 0.67 4.52
N GLN A 86 -9.48 1.79 4.90
CA GLN A 86 -8.89 3.13 4.78
C GLN A 86 -7.62 3.26 5.61
N VAL A 87 -7.56 2.64 6.79
CA VAL A 87 -6.37 2.65 7.66
C VAL A 87 -5.17 2.04 6.94
N PHE A 88 -5.37 0.90 6.28
CA PHE A 88 -4.30 0.21 5.57
C PHE A 88 -3.89 0.94 4.29
N THR A 89 -4.86 1.42 3.50
CA THR A 89 -4.62 2.20 2.28
C THR A 89 -3.86 3.49 2.59
N GLY A 90 -4.26 4.23 3.62
CA GLY A 90 -3.54 5.45 4.05
C GLY A 90 -2.13 5.17 4.57
N ALA A 91 -1.95 4.08 5.33
CA ALA A 91 -0.62 3.65 5.75
C ALA A 91 0.29 3.37 4.54
N PHE A 92 -0.23 2.67 3.53
CA PHE A 92 0.50 2.32 2.32
C PHE A 92 0.89 3.56 1.51
N TYR A 93 -0.02 4.53 1.38
CA TYR A 93 0.26 5.79 0.70
C TYR A 93 1.36 6.60 1.39
N ASP A 94 1.29 6.75 2.71
CA ASP A 94 2.33 7.46 3.46
C ASP A 94 3.69 6.76 3.36
N ILE A 95 3.72 5.42 3.27
CA ILE A 95 4.97 4.66 3.01
C ILE A 95 5.55 4.99 1.63
N LEU A 96 4.70 5.06 0.60
CA LEU A 96 5.10 5.47 -0.74
C LEU A 96 5.72 6.89 -0.70
N ALA A 97 5.04 7.83 -0.05
CA ALA A 97 5.48 9.21 0.07
C ALA A 97 6.82 9.32 0.85
N ASP A 98 6.96 8.62 1.97
CA ASP A 98 8.19 8.60 2.77
C ASP A 98 9.40 8.06 1.99
N ILE A 99 9.19 6.96 1.24
CA ILE A 99 10.25 6.34 0.45
C ILE A 99 10.59 7.20 -0.77
N PHE A 100 9.58 7.82 -1.38
CA PHE A 100 9.78 8.77 -2.46
C PHE A 100 10.61 9.96 -2.01
N GLU A 101 10.26 10.60 -0.88
CA GLU A 101 11.02 11.72 -0.31
C GLU A 101 12.47 11.33 0.00
N ASP A 102 12.71 10.13 0.54
CA ASP A 102 14.04 9.60 0.81
C ASP A 102 14.88 9.37 -0.46
N TYR A 103 14.25 8.88 -1.52
CA TYR A 103 14.94 8.52 -2.77
C TYR A 103 15.07 9.70 -3.74
N CYS A 104 14.20 10.70 -3.61
CA CYS A 104 14.15 11.85 -4.49
C CYS A 104 15.48 12.62 -4.41
N CYS A 105 16.14 12.73 -5.56
CA CYS A 105 17.37 13.48 -5.72
C CYS A 105 17.28 14.25 -7.04
N PRO A 106 16.70 15.46 -7.04
CA PRO A 106 16.44 16.22 -8.27
C PRO A 106 17.70 16.52 -9.10
N GLU A 107 18.87 16.52 -8.46
CA GLU A 107 20.16 16.70 -9.13
C GLU A 107 20.61 15.46 -9.94
N LYS A 108 20.03 14.29 -9.67
CA LYS A 108 20.46 12.99 -10.22
C LYS A 108 19.40 12.27 -11.03
N TYR A 109 18.13 12.41 -10.66
CA TYR A 109 17.03 11.64 -11.22
C TYR A 109 15.81 12.53 -11.44
N ASP A 110 15.07 12.23 -12.51
CA ASP A 110 13.75 12.79 -12.71
C ASP A 110 12.79 12.30 -11.61
N ALA A 111 11.94 13.21 -11.13
CA ALA A 111 11.04 12.93 -10.02
C ALA A 111 9.89 11.99 -10.44
N ALA A 112 9.39 12.07 -11.68
CA ALA A 112 8.37 11.15 -12.18
C ALA A 112 8.94 9.74 -12.38
N GLU A 113 10.16 9.65 -12.92
CA GLU A 113 10.89 8.38 -13.02
C GLU A 113 11.16 7.79 -11.63
N THR A 114 11.51 8.63 -10.66
CA THR A 114 11.69 8.23 -9.26
C THR A 114 10.40 7.64 -8.69
N LEU A 115 9.27 8.34 -8.84
CA LEU A 115 7.96 7.86 -8.40
C LEU A 115 7.60 6.52 -9.03
N PHE A 116 7.81 6.39 -10.35
CA PHE A 116 7.57 5.14 -11.07
C PHE A 116 8.43 3.97 -10.54
N ARG A 117 9.72 4.21 -10.26
CA ARG A 117 10.64 3.20 -9.71
C ARG A 117 10.25 2.79 -8.30
N ILE A 118 9.92 3.74 -7.43
CA ILE A 118 9.47 3.46 -6.07
C ILE A 118 8.12 2.73 -6.09
N GLY A 119 7.18 3.15 -6.93
CA GLY A 119 5.90 2.49 -7.13
C GLY A 119 6.03 1.00 -7.45
N LYS A 120 6.93 0.65 -8.39
CA LYS A 120 7.25 -0.76 -8.70
C LYS A 120 7.82 -1.53 -7.51
N HIS A 121 8.73 -0.91 -6.76
CA HIS A 121 9.35 -1.53 -5.59
C HIS A 121 8.30 -1.86 -4.51
N ILE A 122 7.49 -0.89 -4.11
CA ILE A 122 6.48 -1.09 -3.07
C ILE A 122 5.35 -2.03 -3.52
N THR A 123 5.00 -2.03 -4.82
CA THR A 123 4.08 -3.01 -5.42
C THR A 123 4.61 -4.42 -5.24
N SER A 124 5.86 -4.64 -5.63
CA SER A 124 6.51 -5.94 -5.49
C SER A 124 6.58 -6.37 -4.03
N LEU A 125 6.87 -5.44 -3.12
CA LEU A 125 6.90 -5.71 -1.69
C LEU A 125 5.54 -6.15 -1.14
N LEU A 126 4.46 -5.45 -1.49
CA LEU A 126 3.10 -5.79 -1.09
C LEU A 126 2.65 -7.14 -1.65
N LEU A 127 2.86 -7.38 -2.94
CA LEU A 127 2.49 -8.65 -3.57
C LEU A 127 3.24 -9.82 -2.96
N GLN A 128 4.54 -9.67 -2.69
CA GLN A 128 5.31 -10.69 -1.99
C GLN A 128 4.80 -10.93 -0.56
N ALA A 129 4.39 -9.88 0.15
CA ALA A 129 3.81 -10.01 1.49
C ALA A 129 2.46 -10.73 1.46
N LEU A 130 1.60 -10.44 0.48
CA LEU A 130 0.32 -11.12 0.28
C LEU A 130 0.51 -12.61 -0.07
N LEU A 131 1.41 -12.92 -1.01
CA LEU A 131 1.70 -14.30 -1.42
C LEU A 131 2.32 -15.13 -0.29
N LYS A 132 3.10 -14.50 0.61
CA LYS A 132 3.73 -15.15 1.77
C LYS A 132 2.84 -15.10 3.02
N GLY A 133 1.70 -14.42 2.95
CA GLY A 133 0.74 -14.26 4.03
C GLY A 133 -0.01 -15.55 4.35
N PRO A 134 -0.82 -15.54 5.43
CA PRO A 134 -1.73 -16.64 5.72
C PRO A 134 -2.67 -16.92 4.55
N SER A 135 -2.92 -18.20 4.25
CA SER A 135 -3.84 -18.62 3.17
C SER A 135 -5.32 -18.34 3.47
N SER A 136 -5.65 -18.00 4.72
CA SER A 136 -6.98 -17.57 5.16
C SER A 136 -6.88 -16.70 6.42
N ASN A 137 -7.88 -15.84 6.66
CA ASN A 137 -7.97 -14.95 7.83
C ASN A 137 -6.72 -14.08 8.05
N ALA A 138 -6.10 -13.60 6.97
CA ALA A 138 -4.97 -12.68 7.08
C ALA A 138 -5.42 -11.37 7.75
N THR A 139 -4.62 -10.92 8.72
CA THR A 139 -4.79 -9.61 9.37
C THR A 139 -3.90 -8.57 8.70
N PHE A 140 -4.19 -7.29 8.91
CA PHE A 140 -3.30 -6.22 8.47
C PHE A 140 -1.93 -6.32 9.12
N SER A 141 -1.89 -6.72 10.39
CA SER A 141 -0.62 -6.90 11.12
C SER A 141 0.25 -7.99 10.48
N ASP A 142 -0.35 -9.06 9.93
CA ASP A 142 0.41 -10.14 9.28
C ASP A 142 1.07 -9.64 7.99
N ILE A 143 0.31 -8.94 7.15
CA ILE A 143 0.81 -8.36 5.89
C ILE A 143 1.87 -7.30 6.18
N ALA A 144 1.60 -6.38 7.12
CA ALA A 144 2.56 -5.34 7.51
C ALA A 144 3.88 -5.91 8.04
N LYS A 145 3.83 -6.95 8.89
CA LYS A 145 5.04 -7.62 9.39
C LYS A 145 5.84 -8.29 8.26
N LEU A 146 5.16 -8.87 7.28
CA LEU A 146 5.81 -9.44 6.11
C LEU A 146 6.47 -8.36 5.25
N MET A 147 5.80 -7.24 4.98
CA MET A 147 6.42 -6.09 4.28
C MET A 147 7.69 -5.60 5.00
N ILE A 148 7.63 -5.44 6.33
CA ILE A 148 8.81 -5.04 7.13
C ILE A 148 9.93 -6.09 7.06
N SER A 149 9.58 -7.38 7.06
CA SER A 149 10.56 -8.47 6.99
C SER A 149 11.23 -8.57 5.63
N LEU A 150 10.47 -8.36 4.55
CA LEU A 150 10.89 -8.55 3.16
C LEU A 150 11.66 -7.37 2.60
N GLU A 151 11.40 -6.16 3.09
CA GLU A 151 12.15 -4.98 2.69
C GLU A 151 13.66 -5.20 2.96
N PRO A 152 14.59 -4.93 2.03
CA PRO A 152 16.02 -5.09 2.31
C PRO A 152 16.64 -3.87 3.03
N LYS A 153 16.20 -2.65 2.75
CA LYS A 153 16.83 -1.42 3.24
C LYS A 153 16.33 -1.08 4.64
N LYS A 154 17.24 -0.99 5.60
CA LYS A 154 16.91 -0.67 7.00
C LYS A 154 16.09 0.62 7.13
N LYS A 155 16.46 1.68 6.42
CA LYS A 155 15.74 2.97 6.46
C LYS A 155 14.28 2.82 6.02
N TRP A 156 14.04 2.08 4.94
CA TRP A 156 12.68 1.83 4.43
C TRP A 156 11.88 0.89 5.34
N LYS A 157 12.53 -0.11 5.98
CA LYS A 157 11.87 -0.90 7.05
C LYS A 157 11.36 -0.02 8.17
N ASP A 158 12.15 0.95 8.57
CA ASP A 158 11.83 1.83 9.69
C ASP A 158 10.68 2.77 9.31
N MET A 159 10.63 3.26 8.07
CA MET A 159 9.47 4.01 7.51
C MET A 159 8.21 3.15 7.47
N ILE A 160 8.26 1.95 6.90
CA ILE A 160 7.14 1.00 6.84
C ILE A 160 6.62 0.71 8.24
N ARG A 161 7.53 0.38 9.18
CA ARG A 161 7.17 0.11 10.56
C ARG A 161 6.52 1.33 11.22
N ARG A 162 7.07 2.52 11.02
CA ARG A 162 6.52 3.77 11.57
C ARG A 162 5.08 3.95 11.11
N GLN A 163 4.83 3.91 9.80
CA GLN A 163 3.50 4.22 9.25
C GLN A 163 2.42 3.22 9.69
N PHE A 164 2.74 1.93 9.75
CA PHE A 164 1.82 0.95 10.32
C PHE A 164 1.67 1.06 11.85
N SER A 165 2.70 1.51 12.57
CA SER A 165 2.63 1.66 14.03
C SER A 165 1.78 2.86 14.44
N VAL A 166 1.94 4.01 13.78
CA VAL A 166 1.15 5.23 14.10
C VAL A 166 -0.34 5.01 13.84
N ARG A 167 -0.67 4.11 12.91
CA ARG A 167 -2.06 3.73 12.57
C ARG A 167 -2.61 2.56 13.40
N GLY A 168 -1.83 1.98 14.31
CA GLY A 168 -2.27 0.87 15.15
C GLY A 168 -2.35 -0.49 14.43
N VAL A 169 -1.81 -0.60 13.22
CA VAL A 169 -1.79 -1.85 12.44
C VAL A 169 -0.77 -2.86 13.01
N VAL A 170 0.35 -2.38 13.53
CA VAL A 170 1.37 -3.23 14.18
C VAL A 170 1.64 -2.71 15.60
N GLY A 171 1.53 -3.58 16.60
CA GLY A 171 1.93 -3.25 17.98
C GLY A 171 3.45 -3.10 18.12
N LYS A 172 3.94 -2.51 19.23
CA LYS A 172 5.38 -2.24 19.52
C LYS A 172 6.32 -3.48 19.60
N GLY A 173 5.89 -4.65 19.15
CA GLY A 173 6.73 -5.85 19.04
C GLY A 173 6.18 -6.81 18.00
N ALA A 174 6.87 -6.91 16.86
CA ALA A 174 6.53 -7.91 15.85
C ALA A 174 6.83 -9.32 16.41
N LYS A 175 5.81 -10.17 16.58
CA LYS A 175 6.01 -11.61 16.72
C LYS A 175 6.69 -12.12 15.45
N LYS A 176 7.73 -12.96 15.59
CA LYS A 176 8.41 -13.60 14.46
C LYS A 176 7.38 -14.38 13.62
N VAL A 177 7.18 -13.95 12.38
CA VAL A 177 6.42 -14.71 11.39
C VAL A 177 7.28 -15.90 10.95
N LYS A 178 6.69 -17.11 10.90
CA LYS A 178 7.39 -18.29 10.37
C LYS A 178 7.79 -18.03 8.91
N ALA A 179 8.95 -18.56 8.50
CA ALA A 179 9.41 -18.44 7.12
C ALA A 179 8.31 -18.95 6.15
N PRO A 180 8.12 -18.31 5.00
CA PRO A 180 7.10 -18.71 4.04
C PRO A 180 7.36 -20.12 3.52
N VAL A 181 6.28 -20.84 3.22
CA VAL A 181 6.35 -22.08 2.44
C VAL A 181 6.66 -21.71 0.99
N ASP A 182 7.66 -22.34 0.39
CA ASP A 182 7.97 -22.14 -1.02
C ASP A 182 6.76 -22.53 -1.88
N LEU A 183 6.38 -21.66 -2.82
CA LEU A 183 5.35 -21.91 -3.82
C LEU A 183 5.88 -22.93 -4.83
N VAL A 184 5.69 -24.23 -4.56
CA VAL A 184 5.93 -25.29 -5.54
C VAL A 184 4.70 -25.43 -6.43
N TRP A 185 4.76 -24.86 -7.64
CA TRP A 185 3.69 -24.99 -8.64
C TRP A 185 3.87 -26.31 -9.42
N GLY A 186 2.95 -27.25 -9.23
CA GLY A 186 3.03 -28.64 -9.72
C GLY A 186 2.60 -28.89 -11.17
N GLY A 187 2.50 -27.85 -12.01
CA GLY A 187 2.18 -28.00 -13.44
C GLY A 187 0.72 -28.40 -13.73
N CYS A 188 0.15 -27.84 -14.80
CA CYS A 188 -1.17 -28.23 -15.29
C CYS A 188 -1.06 -29.55 -16.04
N HIS A 189 -1.76 -30.60 -15.58
CA HIS A 189 -1.88 -31.85 -16.33
C HIS A 189 -2.93 -31.65 -17.42
N CYS A 190 -2.49 -31.56 -18.68
CA CYS A 190 -3.40 -31.65 -19.82
C CYS A 190 -3.89 -33.10 -19.94
N SER A 191 -5.20 -33.30 -19.83
CA SER A 191 -5.90 -34.51 -20.25
C SER A 191 -6.36 -34.35 -21.69
#